data_AF-A0A8J7ANB2-F1
#
_entry.id   AF-A0A8J7ANB2-F1
#
_cell.length_a   1.000
_cell.length_b   1.000
_cell.length_c   1.000
_cell.angle_alpha   90.00
_cell.angle_beta   90.00
_cell.angle_gamma   90.00
#
_symmetry.space_group_name_H-M   'P 1'
#
loop_
_entity.id
_entity.type
_entity.pdbx_description
1 polymer ?
#
loop_
_entity_poly.entity_id
_entity_poly.type
_entity_poly.pdbx_seq_one_letter_code
_entity_poly.pdbx_strand_id
1 'polypeptide(L)' 'MPMRNKIKQFLESRGLSAYRMIQDAKISDTTGYKLAADSTYIPSSKILEALCETYRIQPGELLEWFPAEEMGKDS' A
#
# COMPACT_ATOMS: atom_id res chain seq x y z
N MET A 1 -1.07 -8.21 -16.64
CA MET A 1 -0.87 -8.61 -15.24
C MET A 1 -0.75 -7.35 -14.39
N PRO A 2 -1.76 -7.00 -13.58
CA PRO A 2 -1.75 -5.75 -12.85
C PRO A 2 -0.88 -5.85 -11.60
N MET A 3 -0.02 -4.84 -11.40
CA MET A 3 0.52 -4.54 -10.08
C MET A 3 -0.61 -4.07 -9.16
N ARG A 4 -0.55 -4.43 -7.89
CA ARG A 4 -1.41 -3.90 -6.83
C ARG A 4 -0.56 -3.44 -5.66
N ASN A 5 -1.07 -2.46 -4.92
CA ASN A 5 -0.53 -2.18 -3.60
C ASN A 5 -1.20 -3.12 -2.57
N LYS A 6 -0.46 -3.44 -1.52
CA LYS A 6 -0.93 -4.22 -0.36
C LYS A 6 -0.83 -3.42 0.94
N ILE A 7 -1.00 -2.10 0.86
CA ILE A 7 -0.84 -1.19 2.00
C ILE A 7 -1.84 -1.54 3.11
N LYS A 8 -3.09 -1.86 2.78
CA LYS A 8 -4.08 -2.30 3.77
C LYS A 8 -3.59 -3.52 4.57
N GLN A 9 -3.14 -4.56 3.88
CA GLN A 9 -2.64 -5.80 4.49
C GLN A 9 -1.40 -5.55 5.33
N PHE A 10 -0.48 -4.71 4.84
CA PHE A 10 0.69 -4.28 5.59
C PHE A 10 0.30 -3.60 6.92
N LEU A 11 -0.65 -2.66 6.88
CA LEU A 11 -1.12 -1.96 8.09
C LEU A 11 -1.80 -2.90 9.08
N GLU A 12 -2.68 -3.77 8.59
CA GLU A 12 -3.37 -4.78 9.41
C GLU A 12 -2.38 -5.73 10.09
N SER A 13 -1.35 -6.19 9.36
CA SER A 13 -0.30 -7.08 9.90
C SER A 13 0.49 -6.45 11.05
N ARG A 14 0.52 -5.11 11.12
CA ARG A 14 1.23 -4.33 12.14
C ARG A 14 0.30 -3.68 13.17
N GLY A 15 -1.01 -3.91 13.09
CA GLY A 15 -1.99 -3.25 13.96
C GLY A 15 -2.02 -1.72 13.80
N LEU A 16 -1.67 -1.20 12.62
CA LEU A 16 -1.64 0.23 12.32
C LEU A 16 -2.93 0.68 11.63
N SER A 17 -3.33 1.92 11.89
CA SER A 17 -4.41 2.57 11.15
C SER A 17 -3.87 3.35 9.96
N ALA A 18 -4.70 3.56 8.92
CA ALA A 18 -4.35 4.43 7.79
C ALA A 18 -4.00 5.85 8.25
N TYR A 19 -4.71 6.36 9.25
CA TYR A 19 -4.40 7.65 9.87
C TYR A 19 -2.99 7.67 10.48
N ARG A 20 -2.61 6.63 11.23
CA ARG A 20 -1.26 6.54 11.80
C ARG A 20 -0.20 6.53 10.69
N MET A 21 -0.45 5.79 9.61
CA MET A 21 0.43 5.78 8.44
C MET A 21 0.61 7.15 7.80
N ILE A 22 -0.48 7.89 7.63
CA ILE A 22 -0.45 9.26 7.08
C ILE A 22 0.46 10.15 7.91
N GLN A 23 0.33 10.09 9.25
CA GLN A 23 1.13 10.89 10.16
C GLN A 23 2.61 10.48 10.16
N ASP A 24 2.89 9.17 10.25
CA ASP A 24 4.26 8.65 10.32
C ASP A 24 5.03 8.88 9.02
N ALA A 25 4.38 8.71 7.86
CA ALA A 25 5.00 8.88 6.54
C ALA A 25 4.89 10.31 5.99
N LYS A 26 4.22 11.21 6.72
CA LYS A 26 4.01 12.63 6.34
C LYS A 26 3.46 12.80 4.91
N ILE A 27 2.48 11.97 4.54
CA ILE A 27 1.80 12.06 3.25
C ILE A 27 0.44 12.76 3.41
N SER A 28 -0.20 13.14 2.30
CA SER A 28 -1.53 13.76 2.39
C SER A 28 -2.61 12.75 2.77
N ASP A 29 -3.59 13.20 3.55
CA ASP A 29 -4.73 12.39 4.00
C ASP A 29 -5.44 11.72 2.82
N THR A 30 -5.78 12.49 1.78
CA THR A 30 -6.46 11.98 0.57
C THR A 30 -5.68 10.84 -0.06
N THR A 31 -4.35 10.97 -0.14
CA THR A 31 -3.49 9.95 -0.73
C THR A 31 -3.41 8.72 0.16
N GLY A 32 -3.18 8.91 1.46
CA GLY A 32 -3.02 7.81 2.40
C GLY A 32 -4.30 6.98 2.56
N TYR A 33 -5.47 7.63 2.65
CA TYR A 33 -6.74 6.92 2.68
C TYR A 33 -7.02 6.18 1.38
N LYS A 34 -6.70 6.77 0.23
CA LYS A 34 -6.88 6.09 -1.07
C LYS A 34 -5.97 4.86 -1.18
N LEU A 35 -4.71 4.98 -0.78
CA LEU A 35 -3.77 3.86 -0.72
C LEU A 35 -4.25 2.71 0.17
N ALA A 36 -4.84 3.03 1.33
CA ALA A 36 -5.36 2.02 2.24
C ALA A 36 -6.69 1.38 1.78
N ALA A 37 -7.48 2.07 0.95
CA ALA A 37 -8.81 1.61 0.52
C ALA A 37 -8.81 0.90 -0.84
N ASP A 38 -7.91 1.29 -1.76
CA ASP A 38 -7.91 0.84 -3.15
C ASP A 38 -6.57 0.20 -3.52
N SER A 39 -6.56 -1.14 -3.65
CA SER A 39 -5.37 -1.92 -4.04
C SER A 39 -4.88 -1.62 -5.46
N THR A 40 -5.72 -1.03 -6.32
CA THR A 40 -5.34 -0.67 -7.70
C THR A 40 -4.65 0.70 -7.76
N TYR A 41 -4.75 1.49 -6.69
CA TYR A 41 -4.10 2.78 -6.61
C TYR A 41 -2.62 2.60 -6.22
N ILE A 42 -1.73 2.67 -7.21
CA ILE A 42 -0.29 2.48 -6.98
C ILE A 42 0.34 3.75 -6.42
N PRO A 43 1.11 3.69 -5.31
CA PRO A 43 1.83 4.84 -4.80
C PRO A 43 2.87 5.32 -5.82
N SER A 44 3.08 6.64 -5.91
CA SER A 44 4.22 7.19 -6.64
C SER A 44 5.55 6.79 -5.97
N SER A 45 6.66 6.86 -6.71
CA SER A 45 8.00 6.56 -6.17
C SER A 45 8.29 7.33 -4.88
N LYS A 46 7.99 8.63 -4.84
CA LYS A 46 8.18 9.47 -3.66
C LYS A 46 7.42 8.98 -2.43
N ILE A 47 6.18 8.54 -2.60
CA ILE A 47 5.37 8.01 -1.48
C ILE A 47 5.89 6.64 -1.05
N LEU A 48 6.26 5.80 -2.02
CA LEU A 48 6.82 4.48 -1.76
C LEU A 48 8.13 4.59 -0.98
N GLU A 49 9.02 5.51 -1.38
CA GLU A 49 10.26 5.85 -0.67
C GLU A 49 9.97 6.30 0.76
N ALA A 50 9.05 7.26 0.96
CA ALA A 50 8.68 7.73 2.28
C ALA A 50 8.18 6.59 3.20
N LEU A 51 7.33 5.70 2.68
CA LEU A 51 6.84 4.55 3.44
C LEU A 51 7.96 3.55 3.75
N CYS A 52 8.85 3.29 2.79
CA CYS A 52 10.00 2.39 2.98
C CYS A 52 10.98 2.94 4.04
N GLU A 53 11.25 4.25 4.01
CA GLU A 53 12.11 4.92 4.99
C GLU A 53 11.48 4.93 6.39
N THR A 54 10.21 5.31 6.50
CA THR A 54 9.47 5.39 7.76
C THR A 54 9.39 4.03 8.46
N TYR A 55 9.07 2.97 7.73
CA TYR A 55 8.85 1.64 8.32
C TYR A 55 10.05 0.69 8.21
N ARG A 56 11.14 1.13 7.59
CA ARG A 56 12.36 0.36 7.31
C ARG A 56 12.05 -0.97 6.63
N ILE A 57 11.31 -0.88 5.52
CA ILE A 57 10.84 -2.03 4.73
C ILE A 57 11.29 -1.93 3.28
N GLN A 58 11.23 -3.07 2.58
CA GLN A 58 11.45 -3.14 1.14
C GLN A 58 10.16 -2.79 0.37
N PRO A 59 10.24 -2.26 -0.86
CA PRO A 59 9.06 -1.97 -1.68
C PRO A 59 8.13 -3.17 -1.92
N GLY A 60 8.70 -4.40 -1.99
CA GLY A 60 7.94 -5.64 -2.15
C GLY A 60 7.06 -6.00 -0.95
N GLU A 61 7.22 -5.32 0.20
CA GLU A 61 6.31 -5.39 1.34
C GLU A 61 5.04 -4.56 1.13
N LEU A 62 5.02 -3.66 0.14
CA LEU A 62 3.91 -2.75 -0.15
C LEU A 62 3.31 -2.95 -1.54
N LEU A 63 4.05 -3.61 -2.44
CA LEU A 63 3.64 -3.88 -3.81
C LEU A 63 3.69 -5.37 -4.10
N GLU A 64 2.72 -5.83 -4.87
CA GLU A 64 2.64 -7.21 -5.32
C GLU A 64 2.14 -7.27 -6.76
N TRP A 65 2.64 -8.23 -7.49
CA TRP A 65 2.24 -8.49 -8.87
C TRP A 65 1.20 -9.62 -8.88
N PHE A 66 0.07 -9.38 -9.55
CA PHE A 66 -0.99 -10.38 -9.67
C PHE A 66 -1.01 -10.99 -11.09
N PRO A 67 -0.90 -12.32 -11.21
CA PRO A 67 -1.14 -13.01 -12.48
C PRO A 67 -2.59 -12.80 -12.95
N ALA A 68 -2.81 -12.73 -14.27
CA ALA A 68 -4.15 -12.51 -14.82
C ALA A 68 -5.10 -13.69 -14.57
N GLU A 69 -4.53 -14.88 -14.37
CA GLU A 69 -5.21 -16.16 -14.14
C GLU A 69 -5.91 -16.24 -12.78
N GLU A 70 -5.57 -15.36 -11.83
CA GLU A 70 -6.11 -15.35 -10.47
C GLU A 70 -7.25 -14.34 -10.28
N MET A 71 -7.53 -13.47 -11.26
CA MET A 71 -8.55 -12.42 -11.15
C MET A 71 -10.01 -12.93 -11.22
N GLY A 72 -10.23 -14.23 -11.44
CA GLY A 72 -11.56 -14.83 -11.65
C GLY A 72 -12.11 -15.68 -10.49
N LYS A 73 -11.48 -15.66 -9.30
CA LYS A 73 -11.88 -16.54 -8.19
C LYS A 73 -12.66 -15.89 -7.03
N ASP A 74 -12.81 -14.56 -7.04
CA ASP A 74 -13.49 -13.82 -5.97
C ASP A 74 -14.78 -13.08 -6.45
N SER A 75 -15.48 -13.63 -7.45
CA SER A 75 -16.84 -13.16 -7.84
C SER A 75 -17.93 -14.04 -7.26
#